data_AF-A0A529NYM6-F1
#
_entry.id   AF-A0A529NYM6-F1
#
_cell.length_a   1.000
_cell.length_b   1.000
_cell.length_c   1.000
_cell.angle_alpha   90.00
_cell.angle_beta   90.00
_cell.angle_gamma   90.00
#
_symmetry.space_group_name_H-M   'P 1'
#
loop_
_entity.id
_entity.type
_entity.pdbx_description
1 polymer ?
#
loop_
_entity_poly.entity_id
_entity_poly.type
_entity_poly.pdbx_seq_one_letter_code
_entity_poly.pdbx_strand_id
1 'polypeptide(L)'
;MGLAGTANKGRCAAWPVLHAACAFLLMAVFLGLSGVSRAGDAPLGATSYKMAGDATKMRIVMTFDREPDIKWFLLRGPNRLVVDLPRTRFAMS
;
A
#
# COMPACT_ATOMS: atom_id res chain seq x y z
N MET A 1 40.04 -52.57 33.08
CA MET A 1 40.75 -51.64 32.17
C MET A 1 40.30 -51.96 30.75
N GLY A 2 39.73 -51.12 29.91
CA GLY A 2 39.59 -49.67 29.95
C GLY A 2 38.18 -49.19 29.59
N LEU A 3 37.90 -48.01 30.11
CA LEU A 3 36.68 -47.23 30.06
C LEU A 3 36.58 -46.41 28.76
N ALA A 4 35.32 -46.10 28.45
CA ALA A 4 34.83 -44.82 27.95
C ALA A 4 35.18 -44.40 26.52
N GLY A 5 34.13 -43.94 25.83
CA GLY A 5 34.27 -42.77 24.96
C GLY A 5 33.47 -42.80 23.68
N THR A 6 32.14 -42.95 23.73
CA THR A 6 31.31 -42.44 22.64
C THR A 6 31.31 -40.91 22.73
N ALA A 7 32.38 -40.29 22.23
CA ALA A 7 32.49 -38.85 22.13
C ALA A 7 31.55 -38.34 21.03
N ASN A 8 30.36 -37.90 21.45
CA ASN A 8 29.43 -37.11 20.66
C ASN A 8 30.14 -35.84 20.14
N LYS A 9 30.56 -35.89 18.87
CA LYS A 9 31.09 -34.75 18.12
C LYS A 9 30.17 -34.43 16.93
N GLY A 10 28.85 -34.37 17.18
CA GLY A 10 27.86 -34.01 16.16
C GLY A 10 27.44 -32.53 16.15
N ARG A 11 27.88 -31.73 17.15
CA ARG A 11 27.26 -30.42 17.44
C ARG A 11 27.83 -29.21 16.68
N CYS A 12 28.91 -29.33 15.91
CA CYS A 12 29.51 -28.15 15.25
C CYS A 12 28.96 -27.84 13.85
N ALA A 13 28.41 -28.83 13.12
CA ALA A 13 27.95 -28.64 11.73
C ALA A 13 26.44 -28.45 11.60
N ALA A 14 25.64 -28.86 12.60
CA ALA A 14 24.18 -28.72 12.57
C ALA A 14 23.70 -27.28 12.82
N TRP A 15 24.49 -26.49 13.54
CA TRP A 15 24.19 -25.10 13.88
C TRP A 15 24.07 -24.20 12.64
N PRO A 16 25.07 -24.12 11.72
CA PRO A 16 24.96 -23.27 10.54
C PRO A 16 23.87 -23.74 9.57
N VAL A 17 23.60 -25.04 9.46
CA VAL A 17 22.55 -25.61 8.60
C VAL A 17 21.15 -25.26 9.13
N LEU A 18 20.96 -25.34 10.46
CA LEU A 18 19.72 -24.92 11.10
C LEU A 18 19.49 -23.41 10.95
N HIS A 19 20.54 -22.60 11.08
CA HIS A 19 20.46 -21.15 10.86
C HIS A 19 20.15 -20.80 9.41
N ALA A 20 20.75 -21.50 8.44
CA ALA A 20 20.46 -21.29 7.02
C ALA A 20 19.01 -21.67 6.67
N ALA A 21 18.51 -22.79 7.20
CA ALA A 21 17.12 -23.21 7.00
C ALA A 21 16.12 -22.23 7.65
N CYS A 22 16.44 -21.75 8.86
CA CYS A 22 15.65 -20.74 9.55
C CYS A 22 15.65 -19.41 8.78
N ALA A 23 16.81 -18.94 8.30
CA ALA A 23 16.93 -17.74 7.49
C ALA A 23 16.17 -17.86 6.16
N PHE A 24 16.22 -19.02 5.52
CA PHE A 24 15.46 -19.29 4.29
C PHE A 24 13.94 -19.27 4.54
N LEU A 25 13.49 -19.85 5.64
CA LEU A 25 12.07 -19.84 6.03
C LEU A 25 11.60 -18.43 6.38
N LEU A 26 12.41 -17.67 7.11
CA LEU A 26 12.15 -16.26 7.40
C LEU A 26 12.07 -15.45 6.11
N MET A 27 13.00 -15.63 5.18
CA MET A 27 12.97 -14.98 3.87
C MET A 27 11.69 -15.35 3.10
N ALA A 28 11.31 -16.63 3.06
CA ALA A 28 10.07 -17.08 2.44
C ALA A 28 8.82 -16.42 3.06
N VAL A 29 8.81 -16.25 4.39
CA VAL A 29 7.75 -15.53 5.11
C VAL A 29 7.73 -14.04 4.75
N PHE A 30 8.88 -13.36 4.74
CA PHE A 30 8.95 -11.94 4.33
C PHE A 30 8.51 -11.73 2.87
N LEU A 31 8.85 -12.65 1.96
CA LEU A 31 8.35 -12.62 0.58
C LEU A 31 6.83 -12.87 0.53
N GLY A 32 6.29 -13.76 1.37
CA GLY A 32 4.85 -14.01 1.47
C GLY A 32 4.04 -12.84 2.05
N LEU A 33 4.62 -12.06 2.97
CA LEU A 33 3.97 -10.89 3.59
C LEU A 33 4.02 -9.62 2.71
N SER A 34 4.90 -9.56 1.71
CA SER A 34 5.04 -8.40 0.83
C SER A 34 3.81 -8.14 -0.06
N GLY A 35 2.91 -9.14 -0.18
CA GLY A 35 1.70 -9.07 -1.00
C GLY A 35 0.48 -8.42 -0.33
N VAL A 36 0.50 -8.10 0.97
CA VAL A 36 -0.65 -7.46 1.67
C VAL A 36 -0.48 -5.93 1.68
N SER A 37 -0.35 -5.33 0.50
CA SER A 37 -0.57 -3.88 0.35
C SER A 37 -2.05 -3.66 0.05
N ARG A 38 -2.83 -3.23 1.05
CA ARG A 38 -4.24 -2.85 0.87
C ARG A 38 -4.35 -1.46 0.25
N ALA A 39 -3.83 -1.29 -0.96
CA ALA A 39 -3.90 -0.03 -1.71
C ALA A 39 -5.35 0.44 -1.94
N GLY A 40 -6.33 -0.48 -1.88
CA GLY A 40 -7.75 -0.17 -2.06
C GLY A 40 -8.43 0.54 -0.86
N ASP A 41 -7.84 0.53 0.33
CA ASP A 41 -8.46 1.11 1.54
C ASP A 41 -7.78 2.42 2.01
N ALA A 42 -6.62 2.75 1.42
CA ALA A 42 -6.00 4.04 1.62
C ALA A 42 -6.91 5.14 1.06
N PRO A 43 -7.07 6.31 1.70
CA PRO A 43 -7.79 7.42 1.09
C PRO A 43 -7.19 7.83 -0.26
N LEU A 44 -8.03 8.25 -1.20
CA LEU A 44 -7.61 8.84 -2.47
C LEU A 44 -6.87 10.15 -2.20
N GLY A 45 -5.64 10.30 -2.68
CA GLY A 45 -4.87 11.52 -2.49
C GLY A 45 -5.20 12.54 -3.56
N ALA A 46 -5.79 13.68 -3.21
CA ALA A 46 -6.00 14.82 -4.11
C ALA A 46 -4.94 15.90 -3.82
N THR A 47 -4.02 16.13 -4.75
CA THR A 47 -2.82 16.96 -4.55
C THR A 47 -2.92 18.36 -5.14
N SER A 48 -3.83 18.58 -6.10
CA SER A 48 -4.01 19.89 -6.70
C SER A 48 -5.46 20.13 -7.10
N TYR A 49 -5.83 21.40 -7.13
CA TYR A 49 -7.13 21.89 -7.56
C TYR A 49 -6.94 23.19 -8.33
N LYS A 50 -7.43 23.27 -9.57
CA LYS A 50 -7.40 24.48 -10.38
C LYS A 50 -8.76 24.72 -11.03
N MET A 51 -9.18 25.98 -11.00
CA MET A 51 -10.33 26.48 -11.75
C MET A 51 -9.84 27.50 -12.77
N ALA A 52 -10.21 27.31 -14.02
CA ALA A 52 -9.95 28.26 -15.08
C ALA A 52 -11.19 28.34 -15.97
N GLY A 53 -11.63 29.55 -16.28
CA GLY A 53 -12.80 29.74 -17.10
C GLY A 53 -13.21 31.20 -17.23
N ASP A 54 -14.28 31.40 -17.98
CA ASP A 54 -14.89 32.68 -18.27
C ASP A 54 -16.41 32.64 -18.00
N ALA A 55 -17.13 33.68 -18.42
CA ALA A 55 -18.57 33.78 -18.25
C ALA A 55 -19.39 32.67 -18.94
N THR A 56 -18.79 31.93 -19.89
CA THR A 56 -19.46 30.94 -20.73
C THR A 56 -19.04 29.51 -20.41
N LYS A 57 -17.79 29.30 -19.96
CA LYS A 57 -17.24 27.98 -19.67
C LYS A 57 -16.31 28.02 -18.47
N MET A 58 -16.51 27.05 -17.58
CA MET A 58 -15.61 26.77 -16.45
C MET A 58 -14.98 25.40 -16.61
N ARG A 59 -13.66 25.31 -16.39
CA ARG A 59 -12.89 24.07 -16.32
C ARG A 59 -12.34 23.89 -14.91
N ILE A 60 -12.59 22.72 -14.34
CA ILE A 60 -12.04 22.27 -13.06
C ILE A 60 -11.01 21.18 -13.36
N VAL A 61 -9.81 21.29 -12.81
CA VAL A 61 -8.74 20.29 -12.93
C VAL A 61 -8.34 19.88 -11.52
N MET A 62 -8.37 18.57 -11.26
CA MET A 62 -7.94 17.96 -10.01
C MET A 62 -6.89 16.90 -10.30
N THR A 63 -5.86 16.84 -9.48
CA THR A 63 -4.82 15.81 -9.59
C THR A 63 -5.00 14.80 -8.47
N PHE A 64 -5.11 13.52 -8.85
CA PHE A 64 -5.20 12.40 -7.91
C PHE A 64 -3.96 11.52 -8.01
N ASP A 65 -3.63 10.83 -6.91
CA ASP A 65 -2.52 9.87 -6.84
C ASP A 65 -2.79 8.56 -7.60
N ARG A 66 -4.07 8.25 -7.86
CA ARG A 66 -4.55 7.12 -8.64
C ARG A 66 -5.90 7.44 -9.28
N GLU A 67 -6.33 6.60 -10.22
CA GLU A 67 -7.62 6.78 -10.90
C GLU A 67 -8.80 6.70 -9.89
N PRO A 68 -9.64 7.73 -9.81
CA PRO A 68 -10.79 7.76 -8.93
C PRO A 68 -12.07 7.14 -9.55
N ASP A 69 -12.87 6.47 -8.73
CA ASP A 69 -14.26 6.15 -9.08
C ASP A 69 -15.15 7.40 -8.85
N ILE A 70 -15.33 8.21 -9.89
CA ILE A 70 -16.05 9.48 -9.82
C ILE A 70 -17.51 9.30 -10.24
N LYS A 71 -18.43 9.85 -9.44
CA LYS A 71 -19.82 10.08 -9.85
C LYS A 71 -20.11 11.57 -9.83
N TRP A 72 -20.98 12.04 -10.71
CA TRP A 72 -21.36 13.45 -10.72
C TRP A 72 -22.82 13.62 -11.09
N PHE A 73 -23.44 14.67 -10.55
CA PHE A 73 -24.82 15.02 -10.84
C PHE A 73 -25.07 16.53 -10.64
N LEU A 74 -26.17 17.01 -11.19
CA LEU A 74 -26.59 18.40 -11.08
C LEU A 74 -27.77 18.52 -10.12
N LEU A 75 -27.67 19.47 -9.19
CA LEU A 75 -28.79 19.88 -8.33
C LEU A 75 -29.39 21.18 -8.86
N ARG A 76 -30.71 21.32 -8.69
CA ARG A 76 -31.45 22.56 -8.94
C ARG A 76 -31.67 23.32 -7.61
N GLY A 77 -31.95 24.62 -7.72
CA GLY A 77 -32.29 25.49 -6.60
C GLY A 77 -31.23 25.64 -5.49
N PRO A 78 -30.16 26.46 -5.68
CA PRO A 78 -29.56 26.95 -6.93
C PRO A 78 -28.90 25.85 -7.78
N ASN A 79 -28.57 26.17 -9.04
CA ASN A 79 -27.86 25.23 -9.95
C ASN A 79 -26.47 24.91 -9.39
N ARG A 80 -26.20 23.63 -9.10
CA ARG A 80 -24.92 23.17 -8.56
C ARG A 80 -24.47 21.90 -9.26
N LEU A 81 -23.16 21.81 -9.54
CA LEU A 81 -22.51 20.56 -9.89
C LEU A 81 -21.97 19.91 -8.62
N VAL A 82 -22.36 18.66 -8.38
CA VAL A 82 -21.81 17.83 -7.30
C VAL A 82 -20.94 16.76 -7.93
N VAL A 83 -19.70 16.68 -7.46
CA VAL A 83 -18.76 15.61 -7.80
C VAL A 83 -18.60 14.77 -6.54
N ASP A 84 -19.11 13.56 -6.60
CA ASP A 84 -18.98 12.57 -5.54
C ASP A 84 -17.66 11.82 -5.73
N LEU A 85 -16.88 11.79 -4.65
CA LEU A 85 -15.54 11.21 -4.61
C LEU A 85 -15.54 10.10 -3.54
N PRO A 86 -14.77 9.03 -3.74
CA PRO A 86 -14.55 8.05 -2.69
C PRO A 86 -13.84 8.71 -1.50
N ARG A 87 -13.54 7.97 -0.44
CA ARG A 87 -12.81 8.50 0.72
C ARG A 87 -11.52 9.20 0.28
N THR A 88 -11.52 10.53 0.25
CA THR A 88 -10.47 11.35 -0.37
C THR A 88 -9.80 12.21 0.69
N ARG A 89 -8.47 12.22 0.69
CA ARG A 89 -7.64 13.17 1.43
C ARG A 89 -7.26 14.31 0.50
N PHE A 90 -7.70 15.52 0.83
CA PHE A 90 -7.31 16.73 0.12
C PHE A 90 -6.04 17.32 0.74
N ALA A 91 -4.98 17.40 -0.06
CA ALA A 91 -3.72 18.07 0.27
C ALA A 91 -3.51 19.18 -0.77
N MET A 92 -4.34 20.21 -0.69
CA MET A 92 -4.28 21.37 -1.58
C MET A 92 -3.24 22.36 -1.03
N SER A 93 -2.21 22.67 -1.83
CA SER A 93 -1.21 23.72 -1.54
C SER A 93 -1.47 24.98 -2.34
#